data_AF-H3SQ05-F1
#
_entry.id   AF-H3SQ05-F1
#
_cell.length_a   1.000
_cell.length_b   1.000
_cell.length_c   1.000
_cell.angle_alpha   90.00
_cell.angle_beta   90.00
_cell.angle_gamma   90.00
#
_symmetry.space_group_name_H-M   'P 1'
#
loop_
_entity.id
_entity.type
_entity.pdbx_description
1 polymer ?
#
loop_
_entity_poly.entity_id
_entity_poly.type
_entity_poly.pdbx_seq_one_letter_code
_entity_poly.pdbx_strand_id
1 'polypeptide(L)' 'MLYPSIDELMKKVDSKYSLVVAAARRARQLRDGERTELQNPKSYKQVGVALEEIYGDHVTVEQGNAV' A
#
# COMPACT_ATOMS: atom_id res chain seq x y z
N MET A 1 -15.28 -0.81 -5.56
CA MET A 1 -15.15 -1.82 -4.48
C MET A 1 -13.69 -1.84 -4.07
N LEU A 2 -13.36 -1.87 -2.77
CA LEU A 2 -11.96 -1.82 -2.33
C LEU A 2 -11.28 -3.13 -2.76
N TYR A 3 -10.23 -3.05 -3.57
CA TYR A 3 -9.37 -4.16 -3.91
C TYR A 3 -7.94 -3.75 -3.57
N PRO A 4 -7.16 -4.64 -2.94
CA PRO A 4 -7.54 -5.91 -2.29
C PRO A 4 -8.46 -5.72 -1.07
N SER A 5 -8.96 -6.82 -0.48
CA SER A 5 -9.69 -6.77 0.80
C SER A 5 -8.73 -6.54 1.97
N ILE A 6 -9.26 -6.04 3.10
CA ILE A 6 -8.45 -5.80 4.31
C ILE A 6 -7.83 -7.11 4.81
N ASP A 7 -8.57 -8.21 4.80
CA ASP A 7 -8.05 -9.49 5.30
C ASP A 7 -6.86 -10.01 4.48
N GLU A 8 -6.85 -9.77 3.16
CA GLU A 8 -5.71 -10.08 2.31
C GLU A 8 -4.51 -9.17 2.60
N LEU A 9 -4.76 -7.88 2.84
CA LEU A 9 -3.70 -6.93 3.21
C LEU A 9 -3.06 -7.29 4.56
N MET A 10 -3.86 -7.74 5.53
CA MET A 10 -3.38 -8.17 6.85
C MET A 10 -2.49 -9.41 6.81
N LYS A 11 -2.43 -10.16 5.70
CA LYS A 11 -1.46 -11.25 5.50
C LYS A 11 -0.07 -10.73 5.08
N LYS A 12 0.01 -9.46 4.65
CA LYS A 12 1.25 -8.82 4.16
C LYS A 12 1.88 -7.88 5.18
N VAL A 13 1.14 -7.52 6.22
CA VAL A 13 1.52 -6.51 7.21
C VAL A 13 1.13 -6.96 8.61
N ASP A 14 1.94 -6.62 9.61
CA ASP A 14 1.75 -7.15 10.96
C ASP A 14 0.60 -6.51 11.73
N SER A 15 0.19 -5.29 11.32
CA SER A 15 -0.85 -4.55 12.02
C SER A 15 -1.64 -3.65 11.08
N LYS A 16 -2.88 -3.36 11.49
CA LYS A 16 -3.73 -2.38 10.79
C LYS A 16 -3.09 -0.99 10.78
N TYR A 17 -2.36 -0.63 11.84
CA TYR A 17 -1.70 0.66 11.94
C TYR A 17 -0.54 0.79 10.95
N SER A 18 0.32 -0.23 10.85
CA SER A 18 1.43 -0.23 9.88
C SER A 18 0.91 -0.19 8.45
N LEU A 19 -0.17 -0.91 8.14
CA LEU A 19 -0.86 -0.82 6.85
C LEU A 19 -1.30 0.61 6.52
N VAL A 20 -2.01 1.27 7.44
CA VAL A 20 -2.54 2.63 7.23
C VAL A 20 -1.39 3.62 7.03
N VAL A 21 -0.35 3.55 7.85
CA VAL A 21 0.82 4.44 7.74
C VAL A 21 1.56 4.22 6.43
N ALA A 22 1.82 2.96 6.05
CA ALA A 22 2.51 2.64 4.80
C ALA A 22 1.71 3.07 3.57
N ALA A 23 0.42 2.73 3.51
CA ALA A 23 -0.46 3.14 2.42
C ALA A 23 -0.55 4.67 2.30
N ALA A 24 -0.65 5.38 3.42
CA ALA A 24 -0.71 6.85 3.41
C ALA A 24 0.63 7.51 3.03
N ARG A 25 1.77 6.89 3.35
CA ARG A 25 3.08 7.36 2.89
C ARG A 25 3.23 7.14 1.38
N ARG A 26 2.95 5.93 0.91
CA ARG A 26 3.07 5.57 -0.50
C ARG A 26 2.10 6.36 -1.39
N ALA A 27 0.85 6.54 -0.97
CA ALA A 27 -0.11 7.37 -1.70
C ALA A 27 0.34 8.83 -1.86
N ARG A 28 1.14 9.33 -0.91
CA ARG A 28 1.73 10.67 -0.96
C ARG A 28 2.82 10.75 -2.03
N GLN A 29 3.72 9.78 -2.07
CA GLN A 29 4.73 9.66 -3.13
C GLN A 29 4.10 9.63 -4.52
N LEU A 30 3.06 8.80 -4.71
CA LEU A 30 2.34 8.71 -5.98
C LEU A 30 1.66 10.04 -6.36
N ARG A 31 1.12 10.76 -5.36
CA ARG A 31 0.55 12.09 -5.58
C ARG A 31 1.60 13.12 -5.94
N ASP A 32 2.80 13.01 -5.38
CA ASP A 32 3.92 13.92 -5.60
C ASP A 32 4.68 13.61 -6.92
N GLY A 33 4.19 12.62 -7.70
CA GLY A 33 4.62 12.35 -9.07
C GLY A 33 5.40 11.05 -9.27
N GLU A 34 5.62 10.27 -8.21
CA GLU A 34 6.19 8.93 -8.37
C GLU A 34 5.26 8.04 -9.18
N ARG A 35 5.86 7.15 -9.97
CA ARG A 35 5.12 6.19 -10.79
C ARG A 35 4.87 4.92 -10.00
N THR A 36 3.76 4.28 -10.32
CA THR A 36 3.48 2.92 -9.90
C THR A 36 4.04 1.94 -10.92
N GLU A 37 4.50 0.78 -10.45
CA GLU A 37 4.89 -0.34 -11.31
C GLU A 37 3.70 -1.22 -11.72
N LEU A 38 2.53 -0.98 -11.14
CA LEU A 38 1.31 -1.68 -11.50
C LEU A 38 0.93 -1.33 -12.94
N GLN A 39 0.86 -2.36 -13.80
CA GLN A 39 0.49 -2.16 -15.20
C GLN A 39 -0.98 -1.75 -15.35
N ASN A 40 -1.87 -2.33 -14.53
CA ASN A 40 -3.31 -2.10 -14.58
C ASN A 40 -3.90 -2.02 -13.16
N PRO A 41 -3.65 -0.94 -12.40
CA PRO A 41 -4.26 -0.77 -11.08
C PRO A 41 -5.78 -0.71 -11.20
N LYS A 42 -6.49 -1.39 -10.30
CA LYS A 42 -7.96 -1.38 -10.25
C LYS A 42 -8.50 -0.09 -9.64
N SER A 43 -7.74 0.53 -8.74
CA SER A 43 -8.07 1.79 -8.10
C SER A 43 -7.57 2.98 -8.91
N TYR A 44 -8.44 3.98 -9.07
CA TYR A 44 -8.08 5.29 -9.62
C TYR A 44 -7.54 6.26 -8.56
N LYS A 45 -7.70 5.94 -7.27
CA LYS A 45 -7.21 6.76 -6.16
C LYS A 45 -5.85 6.27 -5.71
N GLN A 46 -4.93 7.20 -5.43
CA GLN A 46 -3.55 6.89 -5.01
C GLN A 46 -3.47 5.99 -3.78
N VAL A 47 -4.39 6.14 -2.82
CA VAL A 47 -4.44 5.24 -1.65
C VAL A 47 -4.77 3.80 -2.06
N GLY A 48 -5.67 3.59 -3.01
CA GLY A 48 -5.96 2.23 -3.47
C GLY A 48 -4.82 1.66 -4.31
N VAL A 49 -4.17 2.47 -5.14
CA VAL A 49 -2.95 2.05 -5.88
C VAL A 49 -1.87 1.61 -4.90
N ALA A 50 -1.64 2.38 -3.83
CA ALA A 50 -0.70 2.03 -2.77
C ALA A 50 -1.06 0.71 -2.05
N LEU A 51 -2.34 0.46 -1.80
CA LEU A 51 -2.79 -0.82 -1.22
C LEU A 51 -2.58 -2.00 -2.17
N GLU A 52 -2.79 -1.80 -3.47
CA GLU A 52 -2.50 -2.80 -4.50
C GLU A 52 -1.00 -3.08 -4.62
N GLU A 53 -0.15 -2.05 -4.51
CA GLU A 53 1.31 -2.21 -4.50
C GLU A 53 1.80 -2.99 -3.28
N ILE A 54 1.27 -2.69 -2.08
CA ILE A 54 1.59 -3.43 -0.85
C ILE A 54 1.16 -4.90 -0.98
N TYR A 55 0.00 -5.16 -1.56
CA TYR A 55 -0.48 -6.53 -1.77
C TYR A 55 0.33 -7.30 -2.82
N GLY A 56 0.79 -6.62 -3.86
CA GLY A 56 1.66 -7.17 -4.90
C GLY A 56 3.15 -7.23 -4.52
N ASP A 57 3.50 -7.00 -3.25
CA ASP A 57 4.89 -6.97 -2.74
C ASP A 57 5.80 -5.94 -3.45
N HIS A 58 5.25 -4.97 -4.18
CA HIS A 58 6.00 -3.86 -4.80
C HIS A 58 6.46 -2.85 -3.75
N VAL A 59 5.76 -2.78 -2.62
CA VAL A 59 6.08 -1.90 -1.49
C VAL A 59 6.13 -2.75 -0.23
N THR A 60 7.34 -2.89 0.33
CA THR A 60 7.54 -3.58 1.60
C THR A 60 7.23 -2.64 2.76
N VAL A 61 6.39 -3.09 3.69
CA VAL A 61 6.11 -2.37 4.93
C VAL A 61 7.14 -2.81 5.95
N GLU A 62 8.20 -2.03 6.13
CA GLU A 62 9.17 -2.30 7.18
C GLU A 62 8.51 -2.17 8.55
N GLN A 63 8.68 -3.21 9.37
CA GLN A 63 8.43 -3.13 10.80
C GLN A 63 9.39 -2.08 11.34
N GLY A 64 8.85 -0.97 11.84
CA GLY A 64 9.62 -0.04 12.65
C GLY A 64 10.06 -0.76 13.92
N ASN A 65 11.14 -1.52 13.85
CA ASN A 65 11.90 -1.90 15.01
C ASN A 65 12.60 -0.61 15.45
N ALA A 66 11.92 0.15 16.30
CA ALA A 66 12.52 1.24 17.03
C ALA A 66 13.63 0.61 17.89
N VAL A 67 14.85 0.67 17.37
CA VAL A 67 16.09 0.45 18.13
C VAL A 67 16.37 1.64 19.02
#